data_AF-A0A357AVQ4-F1
#
_entry.id   AF-A0A357AVQ4-F1
#
_cell.length_a   1.000
_cell.length_b   1.000
_cell.length_c   1.000
_cell.angle_alpha   90.00
_cell.angle_beta   90.00
_cell.angle_gamma   90.00
#
_symmetry.space_group_name_H-M   'P 1'
#
loop_
_entity.id
_entity.type
_entity.pdbx_description
1 polymer ?
#
loop_
_entity_poly.entity_id
_entity_poly.type
_entity_poly.pdbx_seq_one_letter_code
_entity_poly.pdbx_strand_id
1 'polypeptide(L)' 'MQTWIMHLDMDAFFASVEILDNPALAGLPVAVAGKSDRSVVAAASYAIRKFGVRSAM' A
#
# COMPACT_ATOMS: atom_id res chain seq x y z
N MET A 1 -10.53 -12.07 35.44
CA MET A 1 -9.45 -12.20 34.44
C MET A 1 -9.74 -11.21 33.31
N GLN A 2 -8.72 -10.56 32.76
CA GLN A 2 -8.89 -9.65 31.62
C GLN A 2 -8.66 -10.40 30.31
N THR A 3 -9.49 -10.14 29.30
CA THR A 3 -9.33 -10.68 27.94
C THR A 3 -8.60 -9.65 27.10
N TRP A 4 -7.46 -10.04 26.53
CA TRP A 4 -6.72 -9.22 25.58
C TRP A 4 -7.13 -9.56 24.15
N ILE A 5 -7.43 -8.53 23.37
CA ILE A 5 -7.73 -8.64 21.94
C ILE A 5 -6.70 -7.81 21.19
N MET A 6 -5.97 -8.44 20.27
CA MET A 6 -4.98 -7.77 19.43
C MET A 6 -5.49 -7.74 17.99
N HIS A 7 -5.46 -6.56 17.39
CA HIS A 7 -5.72 -6.34 15.97
C HIS A 7 -4.39 -6.09 15.27
N LEU A 8 -4.13 -6.81 14.17
CA LEU A 8 -2.98 -6.60 13.32
C LEU A 8 -3.45 -6.32 11.90
N ASP A 9 -2.88 -5.29 11.28
CA ASP A 9 -3.11 -4.92 9.88
C ASP A 9 -1.75 -4.71 9.21
N MET A 10 -1.67 -5.06 7.92
CA MET A 10 -0.44 -4.93 7.16
C MET A 10 -0.36 -3.58 6.48
N ASP A 11 0.71 -2.86 6.80
CA ASP A 11 1.02 -1.57 6.22
C ASP A 11 1.17 -1.63 4.69
N ALA A 12 0.34 -0.83 4.00
CA ALA A 12 0.36 -0.68 2.54
C ALA A 12 0.45 -2.02 1.79
N PHE A 13 -0.28 -3.04 2.25
CA PHE A 13 -0.05 -4.47 1.94
C PHE A 13 0.37 -4.77 0.49
N PHE A 14 -0.43 -4.41 -0.52
CA PHE A 14 -0.07 -4.72 -1.91
C PHE A 14 1.18 -4.00 -2.40
N ALA A 15 1.42 -2.74 -2.00
CA ALA A 15 2.65 -2.05 -2.33
C ALA A 15 3.86 -2.71 -1.66
N SER A 16 3.69 -3.18 -0.42
CA SER A 16 4.74 -3.90 0.33
C SER A 16 5.09 -5.25 -0.32
N VAL A 17 4.09 -5.97 -0.87
CA VAL A 17 4.32 -7.20 -1.65
C VAL A 17 5.10 -6.89 -2.93
N GLU A 18 4.68 -5.89 -3.71
CA GLU A 18 5.38 -5.53 -4.95
C GLU A 18 6.83 -5.08 -4.71
N ILE A 19 7.11 -4.39 -3.60
CA ILE A 19 8.47 -4.01 -3.19
C ILE A 19 9.29 -5.24 -2.78
N LEU A 20 8.67 -6.23 -2.13
CA LEU A 20 9.34 -7.48 -1.79
C LEU A 20 9.72 -8.27 -3.04
N ASP A 21 8.80 -8.37 -4.01
CA ASP A 21 9.02 -9.07 -5.28
C ASP A 21 9.99 -8.33 -6.20
N ASN A 22 9.99 -6.99 -6.15
CA ASN A 22 10.93 -6.14 -6.89
C ASN A 22 11.62 -5.12 -5.95
N PRO A 23 12.76 -5.49 -5.34
CA PRO A 23 13.48 -4.63 -4.40
C PRO A 23 13.92 -3.28 -4.94
N ALA A 24 14.00 -3.09 -6.27
CA ALA A 24 14.31 -1.80 -6.87
C ALA A 24 13.22 -0.74 -6.63
N LEU A 25 12.01 -1.16 -6.22
CA LEU A 25 10.91 -0.27 -5.84
C LEU A 25 11.05 0.29 -4.41
N ALA A 26 11.98 -0.23 -3.61
CA ALA A 26 12.16 0.21 -2.23
C ALA A 26 12.48 1.71 -2.14
N GLY A 27 11.75 2.42 -1.28
CA GLY A 27 11.88 3.87 -1.09
C GLY A 27 11.30 4.74 -2.22
N LEU A 28 10.84 4.14 -3.32
CA LEU A 28 10.21 4.86 -4.42
C LEU A 28 8.72 5.14 -4.13
N PRO A 29 8.15 6.20 -4.73
CA PRO A 29 6.71 6.43 -4.72
C PRO A 29 5.98 5.40 -5.60
N VAL A 30 5.48 4.34 -4.98
CA VAL A 30 4.75 3.23 -5.63
C VAL A 30 3.25 3.30 -5.33
N ALA A 31 2.43 3.02 -6.34
CA ALA A 31 1.00 2.74 -6.23
C ALA A 31 0.65 1.45 -7.00
N VAL A 32 -0.29 0.69 -6.46
CA VAL A 32 -0.85 -0.52 -7.08
C VAL A 32 -2.30 -0.21 -7.45
N ALA A 33 -2.67 -0.45 -8.71
CA ALA A 33 -4.00 -0.19 -9.25
C ALA A 33 -4.39 -1.24 -10.30
N GLY A 34 -5.66 -1.22 -10.72
CA GLY A 34 -6.15 -2.07 -11.81
C GLY A 34 -5.62 -1.64 -13.18
N LYS A 35 -5.80 -2.48 -14.20
CA LYS A 35 -5.37 -2.19 -15.59
C LYS A 35 -6.37 -1.37 -16.41
N SER A 36 -7.55 -1.07 -15.86
CA SER A 36 -8.60 -0.30 -16.54
C SER A 36 -8.41 1.20 -16.30
N ASP A 37 -8.82 1.98 -17.30
CA ASP A 37 -8.98 3.43 -17.29
C ASP A 37 -9.84 3.97 -16.13
N ARG A 38 -10.79 3.18 -15.62
CA ARG A 38 -11.67 3.56 -14.50
C ARG A 38 -11.24 2.97 -13.16
N SER A 39 -10.07 2.34 -13.10
CA SER A 39 -9.59 1.75 -11.86
C SER A 39 -9.11 2.82 -10.88
N VAL A 40 -9.14 2.47 -9.60
CA VAL A 40 -8.64 3.30 -8.51
C VAL A 40 -7.41 2.65 -7.88
N VAL A 41 -6.64 3.44 -7.12
CA VAL A 41 -5.49 2.98 -6.36
C VAL A 41 -5.94 1.99 -5.28
N ALA A 42 -5.49 0.75 -5.36
CA ALA A 42 -5.73 -0.27 -4.35
C ALA A 42 -4.81 -0.09 -3.12
N ALA A 43 -3.52 0.17 -3.36
CA ALA A 43 -2.55 0.44 -2.30
C ALA A 43 -1.52 1.47 -2.74
N ALA A 44 -0.99 2.22 -1.78
CA ALA A 44 0.03 3.24 -2.02
C ALA A 44 1.13 3.12 -0.96
N SER A 45 2.38 3.11 -1.40
CA SER A 45 3.55 3.15 -0.53
C SER A 45 3.59 4.42 0.31
N TYR A 46 4.30 4.40 1.45
CA TYR A 46 4.44 5.59 2.28
C TYR A 46 5.09 6.78 1.55
N ALA A 47 6.07 6.51 0.69
CA ALA A 47 6.81 7.54 -0.06
C ALA A 47 5.91 8.35 -1.01
N ILE A 48 4.76 7.80 -1.43
CA ILE A 48 3.83 8.48 -2.34
C ILE A 48 2.90 9.47 -1.64
N ARG A 49 2.71 9.36 -0.31
CA ARG A 49 1.79 10.21 0.47
C ARG A 49 2.15 11.70 0.37
N LYS A 50 3.43 12.03 0.17
CA LYS A 50 3.91 13.41 -0.05
C LYS A 50 3.34 14.07 -1.30
N PHE A 51 2.85 13.27 -2.26
CA PHE A 51 2.20 13.74 -3.49
C PHE A 51 0.67 13.77 -3.37
N GLY A 52 0.10 13.49 -2.20
CA GLY A 52 -1.35 13.50 -1.97
C GLY A 52 -2.10 12.24 -2.44
N VAL A 53 -1.41 11.26 -3.03
CA VAL A 53 -2.00 9.99 -3.49
C VAL A 53 -2.41 9.12 -2.30
N ARG A 54 -3.62 8.55 -2.36
CA ARG A 54 -4.19 7.66 -1.33
C ARG A 54 -4.96 6.51 -1.98
N SER A 55 -5.20 5.43 -1.23
CA SER A 55 -6.10 4.36 -1.68
C SER A 55 -7.50 4.90 -2.01
N ALA A 56 -8.15 4.28 -2.99
CA ALA A 56 -9.42 4.70 -3.59
C ALA A 56 -9.40 6.04 -4.37
N MET A 57 -8.22 6.58 -4.66
CA MET A 57 -8.03 7.66 -5.65
C MET A 57 -8.14 7.14 -7.08
#